data_AF-A0A8J7TCI3-F1
#
_entry.id   AF-A0A8J7TCI3-F1
#
_cell.length_a   1.000
_cell.length_b   1.000
_cell.length_c   1.000
_cell.angle_alpha   90.00
_cell.angle_beta   90.00
_cell.angle_gamma   90.00
#
_symmetry.space_group_name_H-M   'P 1'
#
loop_
_entity.id
_entity.type
_entity.pdbx_description
1 polymer ?
#
loop_
_entity_poly.entity_id
_entity_poly.type
_entity_poly.pdbx_seq_one_letter_code
_entity_poly.pdbx_strand_id
1 'polypeptide(L)'
;MESGEAGSPDRSGLVSEDGKNTKTVLCQRCGSKVLCPGMALFTEKELFLPSMRKKPGAPSSSQEEGAMEGDVLRAHWLVDDMYTFENVGFTKEVGKVKYLICADCEIGPIGWHSLDDKKSFYVALERVTHAPEHEHVKDVQYVVGTVLACSADTTESSGQPLDDDASRA
;
A
#
# COMPACT_ATOMS: atom_id res chain seq x y z
N MET A 1 -1.74 -22.10 -29.39
CA MET A 1 -2.73 -21.18 -28.83
C MET A 1 -2.25 -20.92 -27.42
N GLU A 2 -1.46 -19.88 -27.24
CA GLU A 2 -0.85 -19.54 -25.96
C GLU A 2 -1.88 -18.70 -25.19
N SER A 3 -2.51 -19.31 -24.20
CA SER A 3 -3.44 -18.62 -23.31
C SER A 3 -2.60 -17.72 -22.40
N GLY A 4 -2.70 -16.41 -22.59
CA GLY A 4 -2.08 -15.43 -21.73
C GLY A 4 -2.66 -15.53 -20.31
N GLU A 5 -1.82 -15.96 -19.37
CA GLU A 5 -2.08 -15.78 -17.95
C GLU A 5 -2.05 -14.27 -17.65
N ALA A 6 -3.23 -13.70 -17.38
CA ALA A 6 -3.34 -12.41 -16.73
C ALA A 6 -2.69 -12.55 -15.35
N GLY A 7 -1.46 -12.04 -15.22
CA GLY A 7 -0.65 -12.16 -14.02
C GLY A 7 -1.43 -11.68 -12.79
N SER A 8 -1.76 -12.61 -11.90
CA SER A 8 -2.26 -12.27 -10.58
C SER A 8 -1.20 -11.42 -9.86
N PRO A 9 -1.55 -10.31 -9.20
CA PRO A 9 -0.59 -9.56 -8.39
C PRO A 9 0.02 -10.52 -7.37
N ASP A 10 1.36 -10.58 -7.30
CA ASP A 10 2.07 -11.43 -6.34
C ASP A 10 1.67 -11.03 -4.92
N ARG A 11 0.84 -11.89 -4.30
CA ARG A 11 0.23 -11.68 -2.98
C ARG A 11 1.24 -11.89 -1.84
N SER A 12 2.39 -12.47 -2.17
CA SER A 12 3.41 -12.89 -1.21
C SER A 12 3.92 -11.68 -0.43
N GLY A 13 3.56 -11.62 0.87
CA GLY A 13 4.01 -10.56 1.77
C GLY A 13 3.20 -9.26 1.74
N LEU A 14 2.00 -9.24 1.15
CA LEU A 14 1.06 -8.12 1.28
C LEU A 14 0.04 -8.30 2.41
N VAL A 15 -0.25 -9.54 2.80
CA VAL A 15 -1.30 -9.91 3.74
C VAL A 15 -0.66 -10.55 4.98
N SER A 16 -1.04 -10.09 6.17
CA SER A 16 -0.60 -10.66 7.45
C SER A 16 -1.37 -11.94 7.79
N GLU A 17 -0.95 -12.64 8.85
CA GLU A 17 -1.67 -13.82 9.35
C GLU A 17 -3.13 -13.49 9.73
N ASP A 18 -3.37 -12.29 10.26
CA ASP A 18 -4.72 -11.77 10.58
C ASP A 18 -5.50 -11.27 9.34
N GLY A 19 -4.97 -11.46 8.14
CA GLY A 19 -5.60 -11.02 6.90
C GLY A 19 -5.47 -9.52 6.61
N LYS A 20 -4.61 -8.79 7.31
CA LYS A 20 -4.47 -7.33 7.16
C LYS A 20 -3.37 -6.92 6.18
N ASN A 21 -3.42 -5.70 5.65
CA ASN A 21 -2.34 -5.18 4.82
C ASN A 21 -1.05 -4.98 5.63
N THR A 22 0.04 -5.64 5.24
CA THR A 22 1.36 -5.49 5.90
C THR A 22 2.12 -4.25 5.44
N LYS A 23 1.75 -3.71 4.28
CA LYS A 23 2.41 -2.58 3.63
C LYS A 23 1.50 -1.36 3.59
N THR A 24 2.14 -0.19 3.48
CA THR A 24 1.45 1.07 3.22
C THR A 24 0.85 1.02 1.82
N VAL A 25 -0.41 1.42 1.68
CA VAL A 25 -1.11 1.50 0.39
C VAL A 25 -0.99 2.91 -0.16
N LEU A 26 -0.48 3.03 -1.38
CA LEU A 26 -0.16 4.30 -2.03
C LEU A 26 -0.89 4.44 -3.36
N CYS A 27 -1.18 5.67 -3.76
CA CYS A 27 -1.62 5.96 -5.11
C CYS A 27 -0.50 5.64 -6.11
N GLN A 28 -0.78 4.79 -7.10
CA GLN A 28 0.20 4.41 -8.13
C GLN A 28 0.61 5.55 -9.08
N ARG A 29 -0.06 6.71 -9.02
CA ARG A 29 0.21 7.85 -9.91
C ARG A 29 1.08 8.92 -9.28
N CYS A 30 0.90 9.21 -8.00
CA CYS A 30 1.61 10.29 -7.29
C CYS A 30 2.26 9.87 -5.97
N GLY A 31 2.08 8.63 -5.51
CA GLY A 31 2.61 8.16 -4.24
C GLY A 31 1.86 8.63 -2.99
N SER A 32 0.72 9.33 -3.15
CA SER A 32 -0.14 9.74 -2.02
C SER A 32 -0.51 8.55 -1.13
N LYS A 33 -0.41 8.72 0.19
CA LYS A 33 -0.71 7.66 1.15
C LYS A 33 -2.22 7.48 1.28
N VAL A 34 -2.73 6.30 0.93
CA VAL A 34 -4.15 5.95 1.02
C VAL A 34 -4.47 5.24 2.34
N LEU A 35 -3.65 4.26 2.75
CA LEU A 35 -3.81 3.52 4.00
C LEU A 35 -2.47 3.22 4.66
N CYS A 36 -2.43 3.28 5.99
CA CYS A 36 -1.33 2.76 6.80
C CYS A 36 -1.36 1.22 6.86
N PRO A 37 -0.24 0.54 7.18
CA PRO A 37 -0.22 -0.88 7.49
C PRO A 37 -1.22 -1.25 8.59
N GLY A 38 -1.84 -2.43 8.49
CA GLY A 38 -2.74 -2.98 9.51
C GLY A 38 -4.16 -2.40 9.54
N MET A 39 -4.47 -1.48 8.62
CA MET A 39 -5.71 -0.69 8.61
C MET A 39 -6.81 -1.24 7.69
N ALA A 40 -6.51 -2.26 6.88
CA ALA A 40 -7.48 -2.87 5.98
C ALA A 40 -7.36 -4.38 5.94
N LEU A 41 -8.48 -5.06 5.70
CA LEU A 41 -8.56 -6.51 5.56
C LEU A 41 -8.54 -6.90 4.09
N PHE A 42 -7.79 -7.95 3.75
CA PHE A 42 -7.84 -8.52 2.42
C PHE A 42 -9.20 -9.18 2.17
N THR A 43 -9.79 -8.91 1.01
CA THR A 43 -11.04 -9.55 0.60
C THR A 43 -11.06 -9.85 -0.89
N GLU A 44 -11.75 -10.91 -1.26
CA GLU A 44 -12.02 -11.27 -2.65
C GLU A 44 -13.50 -11.03 -2.95
N LYS A 45 -13.76 -10.09 -3.85
CA LYS A 45 -15.11 -9.72 -4.29
C LYS A 45 -15.02 -9.18 -5.71
N GLU A 46 -15.85 -9.69 -6.61
CA GLU A 46 -15.93 -9.17 -7.97
C GLU A 46 -16.61 -7.80 -7.97
N LEU A 47 -15.83 -6.78 -8.30
CA LEU A 47 -16.28 -5.40 -8.39
C LEU A 47 -15.84 -4.80 -9.72
N PHE A 48 -16.80 -4.26 -10.46
CA PHE A 48 -16.52 -3.52 -11.68
C PHE A 48 -16.03 -2.11 -11.33
N LEU A 49 -14.81 -1.79 -11.76
CA LEU A 49 -14.23 -0.46 -11.65
C LEU A 49 -13.95 0.11 -13.04
N PRO A 50 -14.54 1.26 -13.39
CA PRO A 50 -14.20 1.99 -14.61
C PRO A 50 -12.69 2.21 -14.76
N SER A 51 -12.21 2.36 -15.99
CA SER A 51 -10.81 2.66 -16.28
C SER A 51 -10.37 3.94 -15.57
N MET A 52 -9.14 3.93 -15.03
CA MET A 52 -8.60 5.07 -14.29
C MET A 52 -8.50 6.30 -15.18
N ARG A 53 -9.15 7.38 -14.77
CA ARG A 53 -9.18 8.68 -15.43
C ARG A 53 -9.06 9.80 -14.39
N LYS A 54 -8.64 10.99 -14.82
CA LYS A 54 -8.77 12.18 -13.98
C LYS A 54 -10.26 12.46 -13.79
N LYS A 55 -10.66 12.86 -12.58
CA LYS A 55 -12.01 13.34 -12.26
C LYS A 55 -12.44 14.37 -13.33
N PRO A 56 -13.48 14.09 -14.14
CA PRO A 56 -13.86 15.02 -15.19
C PRO A 56 -14.59 16.21 -14.57
N GLY A 57 -14.04 17.40 -14.79
CA GLY A 57 -14.81 18.65 -14.80
C GLY A 57 -15.52 18.90 -16.13
N ALA A 58 -15.61 17.91 -17.03
CA ALA A 58 -16.20 18.08 -18.36
C ALA A 58 -17.12 16.89 -18.71
N PRO A 59 -18.28 17.15 -19.32
CA PRO A 59 -19.07 16.09 -19.94
C PRO A 59 -18.31 15.62 -21.17
N SER A 60 -17.83 14.37 -21.17
CA SER A 60 -17.67 13.69 -22.45
C SER A 60 -19.09 13.41 -22.94
N SER A 61 -19.56 14.31 -23.80
CA SER A 61 -20.75 14.21 -24.60
C SER A 61 -20.66 12.98 -25.49
N SER A 62 -21.07 11.85 -24.94
CA SER A 62 -21.45 10.65 -25.68
C SER A 62 -22.25 9.80 -24.69
N GLN A 63 -23.49 10.24 -24.41
CA GLN A 63 -24.57 9.31 -24.06
C GLN A 63 -24.76 8.40 -25.27
N GLU A 64 -23.89 7.41 -25.37
CA GLU A 64 -24.10 6.24 -26.19
C GLU A 64 -24.06 5.10 -25.18
N GLU A 65 -25.01 4.18 -25.30
CA GLU A 65 -25.10 2.95 -24.51
C GLU A 65 -23.97 1.98 -24.90
N GLY A 66 -22.73 2.48 -24.96
CA GLY A 66 -21.50 1.74 -25.10
C GLY A 66 -20.95 1.44 -23.71
N ALA A 67 -20.66 0.17 -23.46
CA ALA A 67 -20.13 -0.31 -22.19
C ALA A 67 -19.07 0.64 -21.62
N MET A 68 -19.28 1.13 -20.40
CA MET A 68 -18.29 1.95 -19.72
C MET A 68 -16.99 1.13 -19.65
N GLU A 69 -15.91 1.62 -20.26
CA GLU A 69 -14.62 0.91 -20.26
C GLU A 69 -14.12 0.78 -18.82
N GLY A 70 -13.71 -0.44 -18.44
CA GLY A 70 -13.26 -0.77 -17.10
C GLY A 70 -12.99 -2.25 -16.92
N ASP A 71 -12.61 -2.62 -15.70
CA ASP A 71 -12.17 -3.96 -15.34
C ASP A 71 -13.04 -4.53 -14.23
N VAL A 72 -13.26 -5.84 -14.26
CA VAL A 72 -13.79 -6.58 -13.10
C VAL A 72 -12.62 -7.02 -12.25
N LEU A 73 -12.44 -6.37 -11.12
CA LEU A 73 -11.35 -6.63 -10.19
C LEU A 73 -11.85 -7.56 -9.09
N ARG A 74 -10.96 -8.41 -8.56
CA ARG A 74 -11.32 -9.44 -7.56
C ARG A 74 -10.68 -9.18 -6.21
N ALA A 75 -9.44 -8.73 -6.19
CA ALA A 75 -8.67 -8.54 -4.96
C ALA A 75 -8.76 -7.10 -4.43
N HIS A 76 -9.21 -6.95 -3.19
CA HIS A 76 -9.43 -5.65 -2.56
C HIS A 76 -8.94 -5.58 -1.12
N TRP A 77 -8.62 -4.37 -0.68
CA TRP A 77 -8.58 -3.99 0.72
C TRP A 77 -9.95 -3.50 1.16
N LEU A 78 -10.54 -4.20 2.12
CA LEU A 78 -11.75 -3.80 2.80
C LEU A 78 -11.40 -2.92 4.00
N VAL A 79 -12.01 -1.74 4.02
CA VAL A 79 -11.94 -0.78 5.12
C VAL A 79 -13.35 -0.58 5.64
N ASP A 80 -13.50 -0.53 6.96
CA ASP A 80 -14.80 -0.49 7.64
C ASP A 80 -15.29 0.92 8.01
N ASP A 81 -14.37 1.88 8.04
CA ASP A 81 -14.65 3.27 8.36
C ASP A 81 -13.92 4.23 7.38
N MET A 82 -14.61 5.28 6.93
CA MET A 82 -14.02 6.30 6.06
C MET A 82 -12.89 7.09 6.75
N TYR A 83 -12.91 7.18 8.09
CA TYR A 83 -11.89 7.87 8.86
C TYR A 83 -10.57 7.10 8.98
N THR A 84 -10.55 5.84 8.53
CA THR A 84 -9.35 5.00 8.48
C THR A 84 -8.43 5.35 7.31
N PHE A 85 -8.94 6.05 6.29
CA PHE A 85 -8.13 6.49 5.16
C PHE A 85 -7.27 7.72 5.50
N GLU A 86 -6.06 7.74 4.94
CA GLU A 86 -5.14 8.86 5.10
C GLU A 86 -5.47 9.98 4.08
N ASN A 87 -5.37 9.68 2.77
CA ASN A 87 -5.65 10.65 1.70
C ASN A 87 -6.51 10.03 0.60
N VAL A 88 -7.84 10.01 0.81
CA VAL A 88 -8.81 9.52 -0.17
C VAL A 88 -9.88 10.56 -0.50
N GLY A 89 -10.29 10.61 -1.76
CA GLY A 89 -11.44 11.39 -2.22
C GLY A 89 -12.59 10.48 -2.63
N PHE A 90 -13.81 11.01 -2.59
CA PHE A 90 -15.02 10.33 -3.07
C PHE A 90 -15.59 11.05 -4.29
N THR A 91 -16.02 10.31 -5.30
CA THR A 91 -16.75 10.88 -6.44
C THR A 91 -18.18 11.25 -6.05
N LYS A 92 -18.87 11.96 -6.95
CA LYS A 92 -20.33 12.00 -6.94
C LYS A 92 -20.87 10.58 -7.08
N GLU A 93 -22.03 10.34 -6.48
CA GLU A 93 -22.72 9.06 -6.60
C GLU A 93 -23.22 8.85 -8.03
N VAL A 94 -23.06 7.62 -8.51
CA VAL A 94 -23.64 7.15 -9.77
C VAL A 94 -24.50 5.95 -9.42
N GLY A 95 -25.83 6.15 -9.43
CA GLY A 95 -26.77 5.18 -8.87
C GLY A 95 -26.57 5.07 -7.35
N LYS A 96 -26.17 3.88 -6.88
CA LYS A 96 -25.90 3.59 -5.46
C LYS A 96 -24.42 3.40 -5.13
N VAL A 97 -23.54 3.84 -6.02
CA VAL A 97 -22.09 3.64 -5.89
C VAL A 97 -21.38 4.98 -5.81
N LYS A 98 -20.43 5.07 -4.88
CA LYS A 98 -19.40 6.11 -4.87
C LYS A 98 -18.06 5.46 -5.15
N TYR A 99 -17.30 6.07 -6.04
CA TYR A 99 -15.94 5.62 -6.32
C TYR A 99 -14.94 6.37 -5.45
N LEU A 100 -13.87 5.68 -5.07
CA LEU A 100 -12.74 6.25 -4.36
C LEU A 100 -11.70 6.72 -5.38
N ILE A 101 -11.15 7.91 -5.18
CA ILE A 101 -10.09 8.52 -5.98
C ILE A 101 -8.93 8.94 -5.09
N CYS A 102 -7.76 9.15 -5.66
CA CYS A 102 -6.67 9.78 -4.92
C CYS A 102 -7.04 11.22 -4.55
N ALA A 103 -6.83 11.64 -3.29
CA ALA A 103 -7.12 13.00 -2.86
C ALA A 103 -6.18 14.04 -3.50
N ASP A 104 -4.92 13.68 -3.75
CA ASP A 104 -3.90 14.63 -4.22
C ASP A 104 -3.92 14.84 -5.73
N CYS A 105 -3.99 13.77 -6.53
CA CYS A 105 -3.95 13.86 -7.99
C CYS A 105 -5.32 13.72 -8.66
N GLU A 106 -6.37 13.42 -7.89
CA GLU A 106 -7.75 13.20 -8.36
C GLU A 106 -7.88 12.16 -9.49
N ILE A 107 -6.91 11.25 -9.63
CA ILE A 107 -6.97 10.12 -10.54
C ILE A 107 -7.64 8.94 -9.83
N GLY A 108 -8.61 8.32 -10.50
CA GLY A 108 -9.24 7.09 -10.06
C GLY A 108 -10.21 6.55 -11.12
N PRO A 109 -10.99 5.52 -10.82
CA PRO A 109 -11.25 4.98 -9.49
C PRO A 109 -10.13 4.05 -9.01
N ILE A 110 -9.69 4.25 -7.77
CA ILE A 110 -8.82 3.33 -7.02
C ILE A 110 -9.62 2.38 -6.12
N GLY A 111 -10.90 2.68 -5.92
CA GLY A 111 -11.77 1.88 -5.07
C GLY A 111 -13.25 2.13 -5.32
N TRP A 112 -14.08 1.42 -4.55
CA TRP A 112 -15.52 1.31 -4.72
C TRP A 112 -16.21 1.29 -3.35
N HIS A 113 -17.36 1.95 -3.25
CA HIS A 113 -18.19 1.97 -2.06
C HIS A 113 -19.68 1.93 -2.44
N SER A 114 -20.44 1.07 -1.76
CA SER A 114 -21.90 1.01 -1.90
C SER A 114 -22.58 1.92 -0.89
N LEU A 115 -23.59 2.66 -1.32
CA LEU A 115 -24.46 3.40 -0.40
C LEU A 115 -25.42 2.49 0.38
N ASP A 116 -25.66 1.26 -0.10
CA ASP A 116 -26.45 0.26 0.63
C ASP A 116 -25.67 -0.31 1.84
N ASP A 117 -24.33 -0.30 1.78
CA ASP A 117 -23.44 -0.72 2.86
C ASP A 117 -22.47 0.39 3.26
N LYS A 118 -22.87 1.17 4.26
CA LYS A 118 -22.14 2.34 4.75
C LYS A 118 -20.78 2.01 5.37
N LYS A 119 -20.52 0.73 5.69
CA LYS A 119 -19.31 0.29 6.38
C LYS A 119 -18.38 -0.51 5.49
N SER A 120 -18.62 -0.61 4.18
CA SER A 120 -17.72 -1.35 3.30
C SER A 120 -17.14 -0.46 2.23
N PHE A 121 -15.85 -0.19 2.35
CA PHE A 121 -15.04 0.55 1.38
C PHE A 121 -13.99 -0.40 0.82
N TYR A 122 -13.95 -0.55 -0.50
CA TYR A 122 -13.06 -1.48 -1.18
C TYR A 122 -12.01 -0.71 -1.97
N VAL A 123 -10.72 -0.94 -1.71
CA VAL A 123 -9.61 -0.40 -2.52
C VAL A 123 -9.02 -1.53 -3.35
N ALA A 124 -9.00 -1.39 -4.67
CA ALA A 124 -8.55 -2.45 -5.56
C ALA A 124 -7.03 -2.54 -5.59
N LEU A 125 -6.48 -3.74 -5.36
CA LEU A 125 -5.03 -3.96 -5.30
C LEU A 125 -4.33 -3.57 -6.61
N GLU A 126 -4.98 -3.82 -7.75
CA GLU A 126 -4.45 -3.53 -9.09
C GLU A 126 -4.40 -2.03 -9.43
N ARG A 127 -5.05 -1.17 -8.62
CA ARG A 127 -5.15 0.28 -8.86
C ARG A 127 -4.28 1.11 -7.92
N VAL A 128 -3.51 0.45 -7.05
CA VAL A 128 -2.65 1.05 -6.02
C VAL A 128 -1.26 0.39 -6.01
N THR A 129 -0.33 0.99 -5.29
CA THR A 129 1.02 0.44 -5.07
C THR A 129 1.23 0.21 -3.58
N HIS A 130 2.09 -0.74 -3.25
CA HIS A 130 2.40 -1.10 -1.86
C HIS A 130 3.89 -0.88 -1.59
N ALA A 131 4.19 -0.18 -0.50
CA ALA A 131 5.55 0.05 -0.04
C ALA A 131 5.70 -0.36 1.43
N PRO A 132 6.88 -0.85 1.85
CA PRO A 132 7.16 -0.97 3.27
C PRO A 132 6.96 0.39 3.95
N GLU A 133 6.50 0.40 5.19
CA GLU A 133 6.48 1.64 5.95
C GLU A 133 7.92 2.15 6.07
N HIS A 134 8.13 3.43 5.77
CA HIS A 134 9.40 4.08 6.08
C HIS A 134 9.42 4.23 7.61
N GLU A 135 9.94 3.20 8.29
CA GLU A 135 10.29 3.31 9.69
C GLU A 135 11.16 4.57 9.81
N HIS A 136 10.71 5.53 10.61
CA HIS A 136 11.50 6.72 10.89
C HIS A 136 12.88 6.23 11.34
N VAL A 137 13.91 6.47 10.53
CA VAL A 137 15.29 6.19 10.84
C VAL A 137 15.58 6.90 12.17
N LYS A 138 15.57 6.15 13.27
CA LYS A 138 15.98 6.64 14.60
C LYS A 138 17.50 6.81 14.70
N ASP A 139 18.25 6.54 13.64
CA ASP A 139 19.71 6.66 13.60
C ASP A 139 20.17 7.61 12.49
N VAL A 140 19.90 8.91 12.68
CA VAL A 140 20.82 9.92 12.13
C VAL A 140 22.00 9.98 13.09
N GLN A 141 22.94 9.03 12.96
CA GLN A 141 24.27 9.23 13.51
C GLN A 141 24.97 10.28 12.64
N TYR A 142 24.99 11.52 13.13
CA TYR A 142 25.71 12.62 12.53
C TYR A 142 27.21 12.31 12.58
N VAL A 143 27.79 11.88 11.47
CA VAL A 143 29.25 11.77 11.33
C VAL A 143 29.81 13.18 11.15
N VAL A 144 30.10 13.87 12.26
CA VAL A 144 31.02 15.02 12.22
C VAL A 144 32.39 14.51 11.78
N GLY A 145 32.92 15.15 10.75
CA GLY A 145 34.07 14.70 9.98
C GLY A 145 35.26 14.31 10.83
N THR A 146 35.90 13.20 10.45
CA THR A 146 37.23 12.86 10.92
C THR A 146 38.17 12.86 9.73
N VAL A 147 39.27 13.57 9.95
CA VAL A 147 40.44 13.76 9.11
C VAL A 147 40.95 12.46 8.49
N LEU A 148 41.41 12.58 7.24
CA LEU A 148 42.21 11.59 6.56
C LEU A 148 43.55 11.44 7.29
N ALA A 149 43.79 10.27 7.89
CA ALA A 149 45.12 9.83 8.27
C ALA A 149 45.22 8.31 8.11
N CYS A 150 45.73 7.90 6.95
CA CYS A 150 46.35 6.60 6.76
C CYS A 150 47.72 6.58 7.47
N SER A 151 47.96 5.59 8.34
CA SER A 151 49.13 4.68 8.28
C SER A 151 49.31 3.83 9.55
N ALA A 152 49.52 2.53 9.29
CA ALA A 152 50.44 1.57 9.91
C ALA A 152 50.30 1.12 11.39
N ASP A 153 49.90 -0.16 11.53
CA ASP A 153 50.60 -1.29 12.16
C ASP A 153 51.44 -1.06 13.44
N THR A 154 51.10 -1.80 14.51
CA THR A 154 52.05 -2.56 15.37
C THR A 154 51.25 -3.46 16.33
N THR A 155 51.27 -4.77 16.04
CA THR A 155 51.57 -5.93 16.92
C THR A 155 51.10 -6.04 18.39
N GLU A 156 50.77 -7.31 18.72
CA GLU A 156 50.85 -8.00 20.04
C GLU A 156 49.72 -7.71 21.07
N SER A 157 49.23 -8.62 21.91
CA SER A 157 49.56 -10.02 22.24
C SER A 157 48.44 -10.59 23.15
N SER A 158 48.10 -11.86 22.93
CA SER A 158 47.75 -12.92 23.90
C SER A 158 46.76 -12.68 25.07
N GLY A 159 45.75 -13.56 25.17
CA GLY A 159 45.14 -13.92 26.46
C GLY A 159 43.70 -14.46 26.41
N GLN A 160 43.54 -15.79 26.26
CA GLN A 160 42.40 -16.57 26.76
C GLN A 160 42.98 -17.62 27.76
N PRO A 161 42.15 -18.41 28.46
CA PRO A 161 41.04 -18.10 29.36
C PRO A 161 41.27 -18.77 30.74
N LEU A 162 40.51 -18.41 31.78
CA LEU A 162 40.35 -19.29 32.96
C LEU A 162 38.92 -19.20 33.51
N ASP A 163 38.21 -20.29 33.27
CA ASP A 163 37.18 -20.92 34.10
C ASP A 163 37.53 -20.94 35.60
N ASP A 164 36.53 -20.66 36.45
CA ASP A 164 36.51 -21.13 37.83
C ASP A 164 35.05 -21.37 38.27
N ASP A 165 34.74 -22.66 38.40
CA ASP A 165 33.51 -23.23 38.97
C ASP A 165 33.60 -23.16 40.50
N ALA A 166 32.71 -22.38 41.13
CA ALA A 166 32.63 -22.29 42.59
C ALA A 166 31.34 -22.96 43.08
N SER A 167 31.41 -24.27 43.25
CA SER A 167 30.53 -25.04 44.13
C SER A 167 30.67 -24.56 45.59
N ARG A 168 29.56 -24.19 46.24
CA ARG A 168 29.35 -24.34 47.71
C ARG A 168 27.92 -23.92 48.12
N ALA A 169 27.07 -24.91 48.35
CA ALA A 169 26.28 -25.12 49.58
C ALA A 169 25.35 -26.33 49.39
#